data_AF-T1B933-F1
#
_entry.id   AF-T1B933-F1
#
_cell.length_a   1.000
_cell.length_b   1.000
_cell.length_c   1.000
_cell.angle_alpha   90.00
_cell.angle_beta   90.00
_cell.angle_gamma   90.00
#
_symmetry.space_group_name_H-M   'P 1'
#
loop_
_entity.id
_entity.type
_entity.pdbx_description
1 polymer ?
#
loop_
_entity_poly.entity_id
_entity_poly.type
_entity_poly.pdbx_seq_one_letter_code
_entity_poly.pdbx_strand_id
1 'polypeptide(L)'
;GFTRDVWAHRIDIHQAIGRPMRLTAEHDGRLIVDIVLEWADIHREPFELVLGGAAGGKFSQGVDGEHVEMDALDFLRTLSGRLPGAGILSTPFRSK
;
A
#
# COMPACT_ATOMS: atom_id res chain seq x y z
N GLY A 1 5.12 9.90 8.09
CA GLY A 1 5.78 10.18 9.39
C GLY A 1 6.90 9.19 9.64
N PHE A 2 7.96 9.58 10.37
CA PHE A 2 9.19 8.78 10.56
C PHE A 2 8.96 7.34 11.04
N THR A 3 8.01 7.10 11.94
CA THR A 3 7.72 5.75 12.46
C THR A 3 7.15 4.81 11.40
N ARG A 4 6.27 5.33 10.53
CA ARG A 4 5.71 4.57 9.40
C ARG A 4 6.76 4.26 8.33
N ASP A 5 7.67 5.20 8.10
CA ASP A 5 8.78 5.04 7.17
C ASP A 5 9.74 3.93 7.61
N VAL A 6 10.16 3.94 8.89
CA VAL A 6 10.98 2.87 9.48
C VAL A 6 10.26 1.52 9.42
N TRP A 7 8.95 1.48 9.66
CA TRP A 7 8.17 0.26 9.51
C TRP A 7 8.17 -0.23 8.04
N ALA A 8 7.93 0.66 7.07
CA ALA A 8 7.89 0.32 5.65
C ALA A 8 9.24 -0.20 5.13
N HIS A 9 10.36 0.34 5.63
CA HIS A 9 11.70 -0.14 5.28
C HIS A 9 11.98 -1.59 5.69
N ARG A 10 11.25 -2.15 6.67
CA ARG A 10 11.36 -3.56 7.02
C ARG A 10 10.94 -4.47 5.87
N ILE A 11 10.03 -4.03 4.99
CA ILE A 11 9.56 -4.79 3.84
C ILE A 11 10.74 -5.17 2.95
N ASP A 12 11.59 -4.21 2.62
CA ASP A 12 12.76 -4.43 1.77
C ASP A 12 13.77 -5.38 2.40
N ILE A 13 14.01 -5.26 3.71
CA ILE A 13 14.92 -6.16 4.45
C ILE A 13 14.42 -7.60 4.38
N HIS A 14 13.13 -7.80 4.66
CA HIS A 14 12.49 -9.11 4.64
C HIS A 14 12.54 -9.74 3.23
N GLN A 15 12.30 -8.95 2.20
CA GLN A 15 12.44 -9.36 0.80
C GLN A 15 13.90 -9.73 0.46
N ALA A 16 14.87 -8.90 0.82
CA ALA A 16 16.28 -9.11 0.51
C ALA A 16 16.85 -10.39 1.15
N ILE A 17 16.39 -10.74 2.36
CA ILE A 17 16.83 -11.97 3.06
C ILE A 17 15.92 -13.18 2.78
N GLY A 18 14.89 -13.03 1.93
CA GLY A 18 13.95 -14.10 1.58
C GLY A 18 13.15 -14.63 2.76
N ARG A 19 12.79 -13.79 3.74
CA ARG A 19 12.01 -14.18 4.92
C ARG A 19 10.72 -13.39 5.02
N PRO A 20 9.57 -14.02 5.33
CA PRO A 20 8.32 -13.30 5.47
C PRO A 20 8.38 -12.28 6.61
N MET A 21 7.86 -11.09 6.36
CA MET A 21 7.61 -10.11 7.41
C MET A 21 6.43 -10.57 8.24
N ARG A 22 6.60 -10.70 9.56
CA ARG A 22 5.50 -11.02 10.46
C ARG A 22 4.63 -9.79 10.64
N LEU A 23 3.37 -9.91 10.24
CA LEU A 23 2.36 -8.86 10.30
C LEU A 23 1.17 -9.34 11.14
N THR A 24 0.44 -8.37 11.68
CA THR A 24 -0.80 -8.53 12.42
C THR A 24 -1.84 -7.58 11.86
N ALA A 25 -3.09 -8.03 11.77
CA ALA A 25 -4.17 -7.18 11.29
C ALA A 25 -4.39 -5.94 12.18
N GLU A 26 -4.26 -6.09 13.50
CA GLU A 26 -4.50 -5.01 14.46
C GLU A 26 -3.49 -3.86 14.36
N HIS A 27 -2.19 -4.18 14.26
CA HIS A 27 -1.15 -3.17 14.21
C HIS A 27 -0.83 -2.73 12.78
N ASP A 28 -0.47 -3.68 11.93
CA ASP A 28 0.04 -3.39 10.59
C ASP A 28 -1.10 -3.01 9.63
N GLY A 29 -2.29 -3.58 9.82
CA GLY A 29 -3.48 -3.18 9.07
C GLY A 29 -3.84 -1.71 9.29
N ARG A 30 -3.65 -1.18 10.51
CA ARG A 30 -3.87 0.25 10.78
C ARG A 30 -2.90 1.15 10.04
N LEU A 31 -1.65 0.72 9.87
CA LEU A 31 -0.67 1.45 9.06
C LEU A 31 -1.05 1.45 7.58
N ILE A 32 -1.54 0.33 7.06
CA ILE A 32 -2.04 0.23 5.69
C ILE A 32 -3.24 1.15 5.48
N VAL A 33 -4.22 1.16 6.40
CA VAL A 33 -5.37 2.07 6.34
C VAL A 33 -4.92 3.52 6.22
N ASP A 34 -4.02 3.97 7.10
CA ASP A 34 -3.57 5.36 7.05
C ASP A 34 -2.83 5.70 5.75
N ILE A 35 -2.06 4.76 5.18
CA ILE A 35 -1.36 4.96 3.90
C ILE A 35 -2.35 5.04 2.75
N VAL A 36 -3.35 4.15 2.72
CA VAL A 36 -4.39 4.18 1.68
C VAL A 36 -5.18 5.47 1.75
N LEU A 37 -5.52 5.97 2.94
CA LEU A 37 -6.20 7.27 3.10
C LEU A 37 -5.36 8.43 2.58
N GLU A 38 -4.06 8.47 2.92
CA GLU A 38 -3.15 9.51 2.42
C GLU A 38 -2.95 9.43 0.91
N TRP A 39 -2.79 8.22 0.37
CA TRP A 39 -2.68 8.01 -1.06
C TRP A 39 -3.97 8.39 -1.80
N ALA A 40 -5.14 8.06 -1.27
CA ALA A 40 -6.44 8.37 -1.87
C ALA A 40 -6.67 9.89 -1.99
N ASP A 41 -6.27 10.64 -0.96
CA ASP A 41 -6.32 12.12 -0.94
C ASP A 41 -5.40 12.75 -1.99
N ILE A 42 -4.27 12.12 -2.30
CA ILE A 42 -3.35 12.56 -3.35
C ILE A 42 -3.85 12.15 -4.74
N HIS A 43 -4.32 10.91 -4.87
CA HIS A 43 -4.75 10.30 -6.13
C HIS A 43 -6.00 10.98 -6.70
N ARG A 44 -6.97 11.34 -5.85
CA ARG A 44 -8.21 12.08 -6.19
C ARG A 44 -9.03 11.54 -7.37
N GLU A 45 -8.86 10.28 -7.73
CA GLU A 45 -9.69 9.58 -8.73
C GLU A 45 -10.48 8.44 -8.05
N PRO A 46 -11.57 7.96 -8.67
CA PRO A 46 -12.32 6.83 -8.15
C PRO A 46 -11.56 5.51 -8.24
N PHE A 47 -11.67 4.67 -7.21
CA PHE A 47 -11.09 3.31 -7.21
C PHE A 47 -11.85 2.34 -6.33
N GLU A 48 -11.69 1.05 -6.61
CA GLU A 48 -11.95 -0.06 -5.69
C GLU A 48 -10.66 -0.84 -5.46
N LEU A 49 -10.19 -0.91 -4.22
CA LEU A 49 -8.92 -1.54 -3.86
C LEU A 49 -9.14 -2.66 -2.84
N VAL A 50 -8.79 -3.88 -3.22
CA VAL A 50 -8.79 -5.06 -2.36
C VAL A 50 -7.35 -5.44 -2.06
N LEU A 51 -6.91 -5.17 -0.84
CA LEU A 51 -5.59 -5.55 -0.36
C LEU A 51 -5.67 -6.87 0.39
N GLY A 52 -4.95 -7.88 -0.09
CA GLY A 52 -4.77 -9.17 0.56
C GLY A 52 -3.68 -9.14 1.65
N GLY A 53 -3.44 -10.31 2.24
CA GLY A 53 -2.45 -10.49 3.29
C GLY A 53 -2.93 -10.07 4.69
N ALA A 54 -2.10 -10.32 5.70
CA ALA A 54 -2.48 -10.13 7.11
C ALA A 54 -2.74 -8.66 7.49
N ALA A 55 -2.18 -7.69 6.75
CA ALA A 55 -2.41 -6.26 6.92
C ALA A 55 -3.39 -5.69 5.87
N GLY A 56 -4.03 -6.55 5.08
CA GLY A 56 -4.93 -6.18 4.00
C GLY A 56 -6.27 -5.57 4.47
N GLY A 57 -7.12 -5.25 3.50
CA GLY A 57 -8.40 -4.60 3.70
C GLY A 57 -9.11 -4.29 2.38
N LYS A 58 -10.33 -3.74 2.46
CA LYS A 58 -11.08 -3.27 1.30
C LYS A 58 -11.29 -1.76 1.41
N PHE A 59 -10.99 -1.04 0.35
CA PHE A 59 -11.00 0.41 0.30
C PHE A 59 -11.65 0.88 -0.99
N SER A 60 -12.32 2.03 -0.96
CA SER A 60 -12.94 2.61 -2.13
C SER A 60 -13.02 4.13 -2.00
N GLN A 61 -12.90 4.83 -3.11
CA GLN A 61 -13.17 6.26 -3.24
C GLN A 61 -14.00 6.48 -4.51
N GLY A 62 -15.03 7.32 -4.44
CA GLY A 62 -15.90 7.59 -5.60
C GLY A 62 -16.76 6.39 -6.01
N VAL A 63 -17.19 6.39 -7.27
CA VAL A 63 -18.04 5.36 -7.91
C VAL A 63 -17.45 4.98 -9.27
N ASP A 64 -17.70 3.76 -9.73
CA ASP A 64 -17.25 3.22 -11.02
C ASP A 64 -15.73 3.35 -11.25
N GLY A 65 -14.95 3.23 -10.16
CA GLY A 65 -13.49 3.29 -10.18
C GLY A 65 -12.83 2.02 -10.69
N GLU A 66 -11.55 2.11 -11.05
CA GLU A 66 -10.76 0.93 -11.41
C GLU A 66 -10.69 -0.05 -10.23
N HIS A 67 -10.95 -1.33 -10.50
CA HIS A 67 -10.83 -2.39 -9.51
C HIS A 67 -9.42 -3.00 -9.52
N VAL A 68 -8.75 -2.96 -8.37
CA VAL A 68 -7.40 -3.50 -8.18
C VAL A 68 -7.37 -4.45 -6.98
N GLU A 69 -6.86 -5.66 -7.19
CA GLU A 69 -6.61 -6.65 -6.13
C GLU A 69 -5.13 -7.04 -6.08
N MET A 70 -4.49 -6.90 -4.93
CA MET A 70 -3.08 -7.25 -4.73
C MET A 70 -2.70 -7.42 -3.25
N ASP A 71 -1.48 -7.89 -2.94
CA ASP A 71 -1.00 -7.95 -1.56
C ASP A 71 -0.74 -6.54 -0.98
N ALA A 72 -1.03 -6.34 0.30
CA ALA A 72 -0.84 -5.06 0.98
C ALA A 72 0.62 -4.56 0.95
N LEU A 73 1.61 -5.44 1.07
CA LEU A 73 3.02 -5.05 1.00
C LEU A 73 3.44 -4.74 -0.44
N ASP A 74 2.91 -5.46 -1.43
CA ASP A 74 3.17 -5.15 -2.83
C ASP A 74 2.59 -3.79 -3.23
N PHE A 75 1.41 -3.43 -2.74
CA PHE A 75 0.85 -2.09 -2.91
C PHE A 75 1.83 -1.00 -2.42
N LEU A 76 2.39 -1.16 -1.22
CA LEU A 76 3.38 -0.21 -0.69
C LEU A 76 4.68 -0.17 -1.51
N ARG A 77 5.13 -1.33 -1.99
CA ARG A 77 6.31 -1.40 -2.85
C ARG A 77 6.05 -0.73 -4.20
N THR A 78 4.86 -0.85 -4.75
CA THR A 78 4.45 -0.14 -5.97
C THR A 78 4.40 1.37 -5.75
N LEU A 79 3.73 1.85 -4.70
CA LEU A 79 3.67 3.29 -4.40
C LEU A 79 5.05 3.92 -4.20
N SER A 80 5.99 3.14 -3.65
CA SER A 80 7.36 3.56 -3.41
C SER A 80 8.32 3.29 -4.58
N GLY A 81 7.81 2.89 -5.75
CA GLY A 81 8.57 2.73 -6.99
C GLY A 81 9.45 1.48 -7.07
N ARG A 82 9.26 0.50 -6.18
CA ARG A 82 10.02 -0.77 -6.11
C ARG A 82 9.39 -1.90 -6.90
N LEU A 83 8.12 -1.75 -7.26
CA LEU A 83 7.39 -2.62 -8.17
C LEU A 83 6.72 -1.75 -9.24
N PRO A 84 6.52 -2.29 -10.46
CA PRO A 84 5.77 -1.57 -11.49
C PRO A 84 4.31 -1.37 -11.06
N GLY A 85 3.79 -0.17 -11.29
CA GLY A 85 2.38 0.16 -11.12
C GLY A 85 1.68 0.35 -12.45
N ALA A 86 0.39 0.02 -12.51
CA ALA A 86 -0.49 0.26 -13.64
C ALA A 86 -1.77 0.96 -13.18
N GLY A 87 -2.50 1.59 -14.11
CA GLY A 87 -3.78 2.23 -13.81
C GLY A 87 -3.65 3.30 -12.71
N ILE A 88 -4.52 3.23 -11.70
CA ILE A 88 -4.49 4.07 -10.49
C ILE A 88 -3.16 4.03 -9.71
N LEU A 89 -2.31 3.01 -9.92
CA LEU A 89 -0.98 2.87 -9.30
C LEU A 89 0.17 3.34 -10.20
N SER A 90 -0.11 3.88 -11.39
CA SER A 90 0.92 4.30 -12.35
C SER A 90 1.75 5.52 -11.91
N THR A 91 1.24 6.30 -10.95
CA THR A 91 1.92 7.48 -10.42
C THR A 91 2.57 7.17 -9.07
N PRO A 92 3.91 7.07 -8.99
CA PRO A 92 4.59 6.82 -7.73
C PRO A 92 4.48 8.02 -6.78
N PHE A 93 4.58 7.76 -5.47
CA PHE A 93 4.64 8.79 -4.44
C PHE A 93 5.91 9.62 -4.65
N ARG A 94 5.79 10.83 -5.22
CA ARG A 94 6.89 11.80 -5.20
C ARG A 94 6.76 12.60 -3.91
N SER A 95 7.66 12.40 -2.95
CA SER A 95 7.82 13.41 -1.90
C SER A 95 8.19 14.72 -2.57
N LYS A 96 7.43 15.79 -2.31
CA LYS A 96 7.89 17.14 -2.61
C LYS A 96 9.10 17.49 -1.76
#